data_AF-A0A840CLT3-F1
#
_entry.id   AF-A0A840CLT3-F1
#
_cell.length_a   1.000
_cell.length_b   1.000
_cell.length_c   1.000
_cell.angle_alpha   90.00
_cell.angle_beta   90.00
_cell.angle_gamma   90.00
#
_symmetry.space_group_name_H-M   'P 1'
#
loop_
_entity.id
_entity.type
_entity.pdbx_description
1 polymer ?
#
loop_
_entity_poly.entity_id
_entity_poly.type
_entity_poly.pdbx_seq_one_letter_code
_entity_poly.pdbx_strand_id
1 'polypeptide(L)'
;MTRLSGETALGLAWIIALTASLAVLFIGEVLGQTPCVLCWFQRAFMFPLAIILGLGLWWQDRRVGRYGIALALGGAAVALWHLGLYVGVIPERIQPCTATGPSCTDDNQLVFGIPIPLMALVAFAMIGLLSALSLKETQK
;
A
#
# COMPACT_ATOMS: atom_id res chain seq x y z
N MET A 1 16.07 -21.48 -11.52
CA MET A 1 15.72 -20.52 -10.45
C MET A 1 16.34 -19.18 -10.83
N THR A 2 15.57 -18.31 -11.46
CA THR A 2 15.98 -16.96 -11.86
C THR A 2 16.34 -16.17 -10.60
N ARG A 3 17.61 -15.81 -10.42
CA ARG A 3 18.02 -14.91 -9.34
C ARG A 3 17.43 -13.54 -9.65
N LEU A 4 16.51 -13.08 -8.83
CA LEU A 4 16.03 -11.71 -8.86
C LEU A 4 17.18 -10.83 -8.34
N SER A 5 17.74 -9.94 -9.16
CA SER A 5 18.74 -8.97 -8.71
C SER A 5 18.11 -8.07 -7.63
N GLY A 6 18.90 -7.62 -6.65
CA GLY A 6 18.42 -6.69 -5.63
C GLY A 6 17.82 -5.40 -6.21
N GLU A 7 18.32 -4.97 -7.38
CA GLU A 7 17.77 -3.83 -8.14
C GLU A 7 16.44 -4.13 -8.78
N THR A 8 16.26 -5.34 -9.36
CA THR A 8 14.99 -5.71 -9.98
C THR A 8 13.91 -5.90 -8.91
N ALA A 9 14.26 -6.45 -7.74
CA ALA A 9 13.36 -6.50 -6.60
C ALA A 9 12.92 -5.10 -6.14
N LEU A 10 13.86 -4.16 -6.01
CA LEU A 10 13.56 -2.78 -5.63
C LEU A 10 12.71 -2.06 -6.69
N GLY A 11 13.01 -2.28 -7.97
CA GLY A 11 12.26 -1.77 -9.11
C GLY A 11 10.81 -2.26 -9.10
N LEU A 12 10.59 -3.56 -8.87
CA LEU A 12 9.25 -4.12 -8.74
C LEU A 12 8.50 -3.55 -7.54
N ALA A 13 9.17 -3.38 -6.39
CA ALA A 13 8.55 -2.76 -5.21
C ALA A 13 8.09 -1.32 -5.51
N TRP A 14 8.92 -0.56 -6.22
CA TRP A 14 8.59 0.81 -6.63
C TRP A 14 7.42 0.85 -7.62
N ILE A 15 7.39 -0.02 -8.64
CA ILE A 15 6.27 -0.09 -9.60
C ILE A 15 4.96 -0.37 -8.86
N ILE A 16 4.95 -1.34 -7.94
CA ILE A 16 3.76 -1.66 -7.15
C ILE A 16 3.32 -0.45 -6.31
N ALA A 17 4.24 0.21 -5.62
CA ALA A 17 3.95 1.39 -4.81
C ALA A 17 3.39 2.55 -5.64
N LEU A 18 3.96 2.79 -6.82
CA LEU A 18 3.51 3.84 -7.74
C LEU A 18 2.13 3.53 -8.30
N THR A 19 1.90 2.31 -8.82
CA THR A 19 0.60 1.92 -9.36
C THR A 19 -0.47 1.93 -8.29
N ALA A 20 -0.19 1.45 -7.06
CA ALA A 20 -1.14 1.50 -5.95
C ALA A 20 -1.48 2.95 -5.56
N SER A 21 -0.49 3.83 -5.54
CA SER A 21 -0.69 5.26 -5.26
C SER A 21 -1.57 5.94 -6.32
N LEU A 22 -1.30 5.67 -7.60
CA LEU A 22 -2.11 6.20 -8.70
C LEU A 22 -3.53 5.64 -8.70
N ALA A 23 -3.69 4.34 -8.43
CA ALA A 23 -5.00 3.69 -8.37
C ALA A 23 -5.89 4.31 -7.28
N VAL A 24 -5.35 4.54 -6.07
CA VAL A 24 -6.15 5.11 -4.98
C VAL A 24 -6.47 6.60 -5.21
N LEU A 25 -5.59 7.34 -5.89
CA LEU A 25 -5.88 8.71 -6.33
C LEU A 25 -6.96 8.74 -7.40
N PHE A 26 -6.91 7.84 -8.37
CA PHE A 26 -7.94 7.72 -9.40
C PHE A 26 -9.31 7.40 -8.79
N ILE A 27 -9.37 6.46 -7.84
CA ILE A 27 -10.61 6.13 -7.13
C ILE A 27 -11.16 7.34 -6.36
N GLY A 28 -10.28 8.11 -5.72
CA GLY A 28 -10.67 9.29 -4.95
C GLY A 28 -11.15 10.46 -5.80
N GLU A 29 -10.31 10.88 -6.73
CA GLU A 29 -10.48 12.16 -7.44
C GLU A 29 -11.28 12.01 -8.73
N VAL A 30 -11.20 10.86 -9.40
CA VAL A 30 -11.86 10.64 -10.71
C VAL A 30 -13.18 9.91 -10.55
N LEU A 31 -13.21 8.84 -9.74
CA LEU A 31 -14.46 8.11 -9.45
C LEU A 31 -15.29 8.78 -8.34
N GLY A 32 -14.75 9.80 -7.67
CA GLY A 32 -15.45 10.57 -6.64
C GLY A 32 -15.72 9.80 -5.35
N GLN A 33 -15.04 8.68 -5.10
CA GLN A 33 -15.21 7.92 -3.85
C GLN A 33 -14.35 8.51 -2.74
N THR A 34 -14.99 9.09 -1.72
CA THR A 34 -14.24 9.71 -0.63
C THR A 34 -13.62 8.64 0.28
N PRO A 35 -12.33 8.78 0.65
CA PRO A 35 -11.67 7.81 1.51
C PRO A 35 -12.32 7.79 2.90
N CYS A 36 -12.31 6.63 3.55
CA CYS A 36 -12.56 6.53 4.98
C CYS A 36 -11.29 6.86 5.79
N VAL A 37 -11.42 6.97 7.11
CA VAL A 37 -10.29 7.33 8.00
C VAL A 37 -9.13 6.34 7.85
N LEU A 38 -9.45 5.04 7.75
CA LEU A 38 -8.45 3.99 7.56
C LEU A 38 -7.77 4.06 6.19
N CYS A 39 -8.52 4.32 5.11
CA CYS A 39 -7.95 4.54 3.77
C CYS A 39 -7.00 5.74 3.77
N TRP A 40 -7.32 6.80 4.52
CA TRP A 40 -6.45 7.96 4.64
C TRP A 40 -5.11 7.61 5.31
N PHE A 41 -5.14 6.84 6.40
CA PHE A 41 -3.92 6.32 7.02
C PHE A 41 -3.12 5.42 6.07
N GLN A 42 -3.78 4.55 5.29
CA GLN A 42 -3.09 3.73 4.28
C GLN A 42 -2.40 4.60 3.22
N ARG A 43 -3.04 5.68 2.73
CA ARG A 43 -2.41 6.65 1.80
C ARG A 43 -1.17 7.31 2.41
N ALA A 44 -1.20 7.66 3.69
CA ALA A 44 -0.07 8.25 4.39
C ALA A 44 1.17 7.33 4.42
N PHE A 45 0.99 6.00 4.38
CA PHE A 45 2.11 5.05 4.25
C PHE A 45 2.46 4.74 2.78
N MET A 46 1.47 4.70 1.88
CA MET A 46 1.67 4.31 0.48
C MET A 46 2.37 5.40 -0.35
N PHE A 47 1.99 6.67 -0.20
CA PHE A 47 2.55 7.74 -1.04
C PHE A 47 4.05 7.98 -0.78
N PRO A 48 4.55 8.01 0.47
CA PRO A 48 5.98 8.12 0.72
C PRO A 48 6.77 6.93 0.18
N LEU A 49 6.20 5.71 0.15
CA LEU A 49 6.86 4.53 -0.43
C LEU A 49 7.20 4.73 -1.91
N ALA A 50 6.27 5.26 -2.71
CA ALA A 50 6.50 5.51 -4.12
C ALA A 50 7.65 6.52 -4.35
N ILE A 51 7.74 7.54 -3.49
CA ILE A 51 8.79 8.58 -3.58
C ILE A 51 10.14 8.01 -3.11
N ILE A 52 10.18 7.42 -1.91
CA ILE A 52 11.42 6.96 -1.27
C ILE A 52 12.08 5.85 -2.10
N LEU A 53 11.32 4.84 -2.54
CA LEU A 53 11.86 3.76 -3.37
C LEU A 53 12.32 4.29 -4.74
N GLY A 54 11.61 5.27 -5.31
CA GLY A 54 11.99 5.90 -6.58
C GLY A 54 13.30 6.68 -6.47
N LEU A 55 13.46 7.46 -5.39
CA LEU A 55 14.71 8.18 -5.10
C LEU A 55 15.88 7.22 -4.86
N GLY A 56 15.64 6.11 -4.14
CA GLY A 56 16.68 5.10 -3.94
C GLY A 56 17.09 4.40 -5.24
N LEU A 57 16.18 4.17 -6.18
CA LEU A 57 16.52 3.70 -7.53
C LEU A 57 17.31 4.75 -8.32
N TRP A 58 16.92 6.03 -8.25
CA TRP A 58 17.59 7.13 -8.95
C TRP A 58 19.02 7.34 -8.48
N TRP A 59 19.25 7.32 -7.17
CA TRP A 59 20.59 7.46 -6.57
C TRP A 59 21.35 6.14 -6.43
N GLN A 60 20.79 5.03 -6.91
CA GLN A 60 21.35 3.68 -6.74
C GLN A 60 21.64 3.32 -5.26
N ASP A 61 20.88 3.90 -4.32
CA ASP A 61 20.98 3.57 -2.89
C ASP A 61 20.18 2.30 -2.57
N ARG A 62 20.89 1.17 -2.54
CA ARG A 62 20.30 -0.13 -2.22
C ARG A 62 19.87 -0.29 -0.76
N ARG A 63 20.30 0.60 0.14
CA ARG A 63 19.88 0.55 1.56
C ARG A 63 18.49 1.11 1.77
N VAL A 64 17.91 1.77 0.76
CA VAL A 64 16.58 2.36 0.82
C VAL A 64 15.49 1.33 1.17
N GLY A 65 15.72 0.05 0.84
CA GLY A 65 14.79 -1.05 1.13
C GLY A 65 14.39 -1.15 2.61
N ARG A 66 15.23 -0.68 3.55
CA ARG A 66 14.89 -0.67 4.99
C ARG A 66 13.72 0.26 5.30
N TYR A 67 13.65 1.40 4.63
CA TYR A 67 12.54 2.33 4.75
C TYR A 67 11.29 1.76 4.07
N GLY A 68 11.49 1.06 2.95
CA GLY A 68 10.46 0.28 2.27
C GLY A 68 9.77 -0.70 3.20
N ILE A 69 10.55 -1.52 3.92
CA ILE A 69 10.03 -2.48 4.91
C ILE A 69 9.29 -1.77 6.04
N ALA A 70 9.90 -0.74 6.65
CA ALA A 70 9.31 -0.06 7.79
C ALA A 70 7.93 0.56 7.46
N LEU A 71 7.84 1.27 6.34
CA LEU A 71 6.58 1.86 5.90
C LEU A 71 5.57 0.81 5.44
N ALA A 72 6.02 -0.24 4.75
CA ALA A 72 5.16 -1.33 4.32
C ALA A 72 4.54 -2.09 5.50
N LEU A 73 5.30 -2.31 6.59
CA LEU A 73 4.78 -2.94 7.80
C LEU A 73 3.71 -2.07 8.49
N GLY A 74 3.96 -0.75 8.58
CA GLY A 74 2.97 0.19 9.13
C GLY A 74 1.68 0.21 8.31
N GLY A 75 1.80 0.31 6.98
CA GLY A 75 0.67 0.26 6.06
C GLY A 75 -0.08 -1.07 6.10
N ALA A 76 0.65 -2.20 6.16
CA ALA A 76 0.07 -3.54 6.26
C ALA A 76 -0.71 -3.73 7.56
N ALA A 77 -0.23 -3.23 8.69
CA ALA A 77 -0.96 -3.30 9.96
C ALA A 77 -2.30 -2.57 9.88
N VAL A 78 -2.32 -1.35 9.31
CA VAL A 78 -3.55 -0.58 9.10
C VAL A 78 -4.46 -1.29 8.10
N ALA A 79 -3.92 -1.87 7.02
CA ALA A 79 -4.70 -2.61 6.03
C ALA A 79 -5.31 -3.90 6.59
N LEU A 80 -4.59 -4.61 7.46
CA LEU A 80 -5.08 -5.81 8.13
C LEU A 80 -6.22 -5.46 9.10
N TRP A 81 -6.06 -4.39 9.88
CA TRP A 81 -7.12 -3.89 10.75
C TRP A 81 -8.37 -3.52 9.94
N HIS A 82 -8.17 -2.81 8.84
CA HIS A 82 -9.25 -2.41 7.94
C HIS A 82 -9.96 -3.60 7.31
N LEU A 83 -9.21 -4.63 6.89
CA LEU A 83 -9.80 -5.88 6.39
C LEU A 83 -10.61 -6.58 7.48
N GLY A 84 -10.13 -6.62 8.72
CA GLY A 84 -10.83 -7.22 9.87
C GLY A 84 -12.17 -6.56 10.17
N LEU A 85 -12.27 -5.24 10.01
CA LEU A 85 -13.54 -4.50 10.10
C LEU A 85 -14.46 -4.84 8.93
N TYR A 86 -13.92 -4.88 7.70
CA TYR A 86 -14.70 -5.19 6.50
C TYR A 86 -15.31 -6.60 6.53
N VAL A 87 -14.55 -7.61 6.97
CA VAL A 87 -15.05 -9.00 7.07
C VAL A 87 -15.96 -9.24 8.30
N GLY A 88 -16.15 -8.23 9.16
CA GLY A 88 -17.01 -8.33 10.34
C GLY A 88 -16.42 -9.14 11.50
N VAL A 89 -15.11 -9.42 11.51
CA VAL A 89 -14.42 -10.05 12.64
C VAL A 89 -14.36 -9.08 13.83
N ILE A 90 -14.24 -7.79 13.55
CA ILE A 90 -14.25 -6.72 14.55
C ILE A 90 -15.62 -6.03 14.46
N PRO A 91 -16.41 -5.97 15.56
CA PRO A 91 -17.80 -5.50 15.54
C PRO A 91 -17.94 -3.96 15.47
N GLU A 92 -16.92 -3.26 14.98
CA GLU A 92 -16.87 -1.80 14.93
C GLU A 92 -17.09 -1.29 13.51
N ARG A 93 -17.74 -0.14 13.36
CA ARG A 93 -18.07 0.41 12.04
C ARG A 93 -16.90 1.19 11.47
N ILE A 94 -16.67 1.02 10.16
CA ILE A 94 -15.72 1.84 9.41
C ILE A 94 -16.21 3.29 9.43
N GLN A 95 -15.36 4.20 9.88
CA GLN A 95 -15.72 5.62 10.02
C GLN A 95 -15.40 6.41 8.74
N PRO A 96 -16.36 7.18 8.22
CA PRO A 96 -16.13 8.04 7.07
C PRO A 96 -15.20 9.22 7.43
N CYS A 97 -14.40 9.72 6.47
CA CYS A 97 -13.60 10.93 6.68
C CYS A 97 -14.42 12.22 6.62
N THR A 98 -15.57 12.21 5.94
CA THR A 98 -16.45 13.37 5.79
C THR A 98 -17.82 13.07 6.36
N ALA A 99 -18.44 14.06 7.00
CA ALA A 99 -19.79 13.94 7.58
C ALA A 99 -20.87 13.77 6.50
N THR A 100 -20.59 14.19 5.26
CA THR A 100 -21.47 14.12 4.11
C THR A 100 -20.73 13.55 2.90
N GLY A 101 -21.42 12.71 2.11
CA GLY A 101 -20.91 12.11 0.87
C GLY A 101 -20.71 10.59 0.92
N PRO A 102 -20.55 9.94 -0.26
CA PRO A 102 -20.33 8.50 -0.34
C PRO A 102 -18.92 8.16 0.15
N SER A 103 -18.82 7.53 1.33
CA SER A 103 -17.54 7.08 1.88
C SER A 103 -17.31 5.59 1.64
N CYS A 104 -16.05 5.18 1.52
CA CYS A 104 -15.62 3.78 1.51
C CYS A 104 -15.90 3.09 2.87
N THR A 105 -17.17 2.86 3.21
CA THR A 105 -17.61 2.33 4.53
C THR A 105 -18.43 1.05 4.41
N ASP A 106 -19.13 0.83 3.29
CA ASP A 106 -19.94 -0.38 3.01
C ASP A 106 -19.61 -0.95 1.60
N ASP A 107 -20.60 -1.31 0.77
CA ASP A 107 -20.44 -1.92 -0.57
C ASP A 107 -19.56 -1.11 -1.54
N ASN A 108 -19.40 0.20 -1.28
CA ASN A 108 -18.49 1.07 -2.02
C ASN A 108 -17.00 0.74 -1.81
N GLN A 109 -16.66 -0.22 -0.94
CA GLN A 109 -15.30 -0.73 -0.79
C GLN A 109 -14.89 -1.76 -1.83
N LEU A 110 -15.77 -2.12 -2.77
CA LEU A 110 -15.47 -3.08 -3.83
C LEU A 110 -15.04 -2.37 -5.11
N VAL A 111 -13.86 -2.72 -5.61
CA VAL A 111 -13.37 -2.31 -6.93
C VAL A 111 -13.12 -3.57 -7.73
N PHE A 112 -13.78 -3.71 -8.89
CA PHE A 112 -13.80 -4.96 -9.67
C PHE A 112 -14.20 -6.22 -8.88
N GLY A 113 -15.03 -6.06 -7.84
CA GLY A 113 -15.43 -7.17 -6.96
C GLY A 113 -14.38 -7.57 -5.91
N ILE A 114 -13.27 -6.83 -5.79
CA ILE A 114 -12.23 -7.05 -4.78
C ILE A 114 -12.29 -5.92 -3.74
N PRO A 115 -12.25 -6.24 -2.43
CA PRO A 115 -12.19 -5.22 -1.39
C PRO A 115 -10.92 -4.38 -1.47
N ILE A 116 -11.06 -3.06 -1.45
CA ILE A 116 -9.95 -2.10 -1.30
C ILE A 116 -8.98 -2.48 -0.16
N PRO A 117 -9.44 -2.81 1.07
CA PRO A 117 -8.52 -3.20 2.14
C PRO A 117 -7.67 -4.43 1.81
N LEU A 118 -8.23 -5.41 1.08
CA LEU A 118 -7.48 -6.59 0.65
C LEU A 118 -6.41 -6.24 -0.37
N MET A 119 -6.75 -5.42 -1.38
CA MET A 119 -5.79 -4.96 -2.39
C MET A 119 -4.64 -4.18 -1.74
N ALA A 120 -4.94 -3.30 -0.77
CA ALA A 120 -3.93 -2.54 -0.06
C ALA A 120 -3.01 -3.45 0.76
N LEU A 121 -3.56 -4.44 1.46
CA LEU A 121 -2.79 -5.41 2.24
C LEU A 121 -1.82 -6.20 1.34
N VAL A 122 -2.29 -6.68 0.19
CA VAL A 122 -1.45 -7.38 -0.79
C VAL A 122 -0.35 -6.47 -1.32
N ALA A 123 -0.67 -5.21 -1.65
CA ALA A 123 0.31 -4.25 -2.12
C ALA A 123 1.41 -4.00 -1.08
N PHE A 124 1.05 -3.71 0.17
CA PHE A 124 2.03 -3.51 1.25
C PHE A 124 2.86 -4.76 1.53
N ALA A 125 2.25 -5.95 1.54
CA ALA A 125 2.97 -7.21 1.73
C ALA A 125 4.00 -7.45 0.62
N MET A 126 3.62 -7.23 -0.64
CA MET A 126 4.52 -7.37 -1.79
C MET A 126 5.66 -6.35 -1.74
N ILE A 127 5.37 -5.07 -1.45
CA ILE A 127 6.39 -4.03 -1.32
C ILE A 127 7.38 -4.38 -0.20
N GLY A 128 6.88 -4.82 0.97
CA GLY A 128 7.72 -5.22 2.10
C GLY A 128 8.61 -6.42 1.78
N LEU A 129 8.04 -7.46 1.15
CA LEU A 129 8.78 -8.65 0.74
C LEU A 129 9.88 -8.31 -0.28
N LEU A 130 9.55 -7.57 -1.32
CA LEU A 130 10.50 -7.17 -2.36
C LEU A 130 11.60 -6.24 -1.81
N SER A 131 11.24 -5.34 -0.90
CA SER A 131 12.22 -4.48 -0.21
C SER A 131 13.16 -5.30 0.67
N ALA A 132 12.67 -6.33 1.36
CA ALA A 132 13.49 -7.26 2.14
C ALA A 132 14.42 -8.11 1.27
N LEU A 133 13.93 -8.60 0.13
CA LEU A 133 14.75 -9.34 -0.84
C LEU A 133 15.87 -8.47 -1.42
N SER A 134 15.58 -7.20 -1.70
CA SER A 134 16.58 -6.22 -2.19
C SER A 134 17.75 -6.03 -1.21
N LEU A 135 17.44 -5.92 0.09
CA LEU A 135 18.46 -5.81 1.13
C LEU A 135 19.29 -7.08 1.28
N LYS A 136 18.65 -8.27 1.23
CA LYS A 136 19.32 -9.55 1.44
C LYS A 136 20.41 -9.82 0.39
N GLU A 137 20.17 -9.44 -0.87
CA GLU A 137 21.16 -9.59 -1.95
C GLU A 137 22.31 -8.58 -1.80
N THR A 138 22.05 -7.40 -1.23
CA THR A 138 23.08 -6.36 -1.00
C THR A 138 24.04 -6.71 0.15
N GLN A 139 23.63 -7.62 1.04
CA GLN A 139 24.45 -8.09 2.17
C GLN A 139 25.29 -9.34 1.83
N LYS A 140 25.12 -9.91 0.63
CA LYS A 140 25.93 -11.01 0.12
C LYS A 140 27.09 -10.49 -0.73
#